data_AF-A0A534NA15-F1
#
_entry.id   AF-A0A534NA15-F1
#
_cell.length_a   1.000
_cell.length_b   1.000
_cell.length_c   1.000
_cell.angle_alpha   90.00
_cell.angle_beta   90.00
_cell.angle_gamma   90.00
#
_symmetry.space_group_name_H-M   'P 1'
#
loop_
_entity.id
_entity.type
_entity.pdbx_description
1 polymer ?
#
loop_
_entity_poly.entity_id
_entity_poly.type
_entity_poly.pdbx_seq_one_letter_code
_entity_poly.pdbx_strand_id
1 'polypeptide(L)'
;PDTPDHFVPFGEGRTVRAGRDLTVVSYGRTLPLCVKAAEALAPEGIEAEVIDLRSLHPYDWTRIAESVRRTGRLLCVNEDTEITNFGEHL
;
A
#
# COMPACT_ATOMS: atom_id res chain seq x y z
N PRO A 1 15.21 14.25 -25.34
CA PRO A 1 16.18 13.63 -24.40
C PRO A 1 16.10 12.10 -24.53
N ASP A 2 17.24 11.41 -24.61
CA ASP A 2 17.28 9.95 -24.51
C ASP A 2 16.99 9.55 -23.06
N THR A 3 15.73 9.25 -22.79
CA THR A 3 15.31 8.76 -21.48
C THR A 3 15.43 7.24 -21.49
N PRO A 4 16.13 6.62 -20.54
CA PRO A 4 16.20 5.16 -20.45
C PRO A 4 14.79 4.58 -20.25
N ASP A 5 14.53 3.44 -20.88
CA ASP A 5 13.26 2.75 -20.72
C ASP A 5 13.04 2.37 -19.25
N HIS A 6 11.84 2.63 -18.74
CA HIS A 6 11.43 2.30 -17.38
C HIS A 6 10.19 1.41 -17.41
N PHE A 7 10.34 0.18 -16.95
CA PHE A 7 9.26 -0.80 -16.88
C PHE A 7 8.92 -1.13 -15.43
N VAL A 8 7.63 -1.20 -15.14
CA VAL A 8 7.10 -1.71 -13.87
C VAL A 8 6.30 -2.97 -14.18
N PRO A 9 6.66 -4.14 -13.61
CA PRO A 9 5.93 -5.37 -13.85
C PRO A 9 4.52 -5.30 -13.26
N PHE A 10 3.55 -5.82 -14.01
CA PHE A 10 2.19 -5.99 -13.52
C PHE A 10 2.14 -7.10 -12.46
N GLY A 11 1.28 -6.93 -11.46
CA GLY A 11 1.15 -7.87 -10.34
C GLY A 11 2.22 -7.77 -9.27
N GLU A 12 3.13 -6.79 -9.37
CA GLU A 12 4.15 -6.54 -8.34
C GLU A 12 3.90 -5.21 -7.63
N GLY A 13 3.53 -5.31 -6.35
CA GLY A 13 3.39 -4.15 -5.49
C GLY A 13 4.73 -3.53 -5.11
N ARG A 14 4.70 -2.52 -4.23
CA ARG A 14 5.90 -1.97 -3.60
C ARG A 14 5.61 -1.54 -2.18
N THR A 15 6.44 -1.99 -1.25
CA THR A 15 6.51 -1.37 0.07
C THR A 15 7.22 -0.03 -0.06
N VAL A 16 6.47 1.07 0.10
CA VAL A 16 7.00 2.44 -0.02
C VAL A 16 7.51 2.97 1.32
N ARG A 17 7.02 2.42 2.42
CA ARG A 17 7.48 2.69 3.79
C ARG A 17 7.39 1.40 4.59
N ALA A 18 8.47 1.01 5.26
CA ALA A 18 8.46 -0.14 6.17
C ALA A 18 7.78 0.24 7.50
N GLY A 19 7.19 -0.75 8.17
CA GLY A 19 6.57 -0.58 9.47
C GLY A 19 6.29 -1.92 10.13
N ARG A 20 5.81 -1.89 11.37
CA ARG A 20 5.62 -3.11 12.19
C ARG A 20 4.26 -3.17 12.89
N ASP A 21 3.52 -2.09 12.98
CA ASP A 21 2.32 -2.01 13.81
C ASP A 21 1.01 -2.11 13.00
N LEU A 22 1.04 -1.71 11.72
CA LEU A 22 -0.11 -1.71 10.82
C LEU A 22 0.33 -1.87 9.37
N THR A 23 -0.34 -2.72 8.60
CA THR A 23 -0.22 -2.74 7.13
C THR A 23 -1.28 -1.82 6.52
N VAL A 24 -0.84 -0.84 5.74
CA VAL A 24 -1.70 0.05 4.95
C VAL A 24 -1.53 -0.29 3.49
N VAL A 25 -2.62 -0.69 2.83
CA VAL A 25 -2.65 -0.98 1.39
C VAL A 25 -3.38 0.16 0.67
N SER A 26 -2.75 0.71 -0.36
CA SER A 26 -3.31 1.80 -1.15
C SER A 26 -2.78 1.79 -2.58
N TYR A 27 -3.33 2.67 -3.42
CA TYR A 27 -2.94 2.86 -4.82
C TYR A 27 -3.40 4.22 -5.31
N GLY A 28 -2.84 4.67 -6.44
CA GLY A 28 -3.26 5.92 -7.09
C GLY A 28 -3.08 7.15 -6.20
N ARG A 29 -4.14 7.95 -6.06
CA ARG A 29 -4.07 9.29 -5.46
C ARG A 29 -3.92 9.30 -3.95
N THR A 30 -4.42 8.29 -3.27
CA THR A 30 -4.43 8.17 -1.80
C THR A 30 -3.10 7.68 -1.24
N LEU A 31 -2.28 6.98 -2.04
CA LEU A 31 -0.99 6.46 -1.59
C LEU A 31 -0.06 7.53 -0.96
N PRO A 32 0.19 8.70 -1.59
CA PRO A 32 1.01 9.75 -0.96
C PRO A 32 0.41 10.29 0.35
N LEU A 33 -0.91 10.21 0.52
CA LEU A 33 -1.57 10.62 1.76
C LEU A 33 -1.31 9.59 2.86
N CYS A 34 -1.37 8.29 2.54
CA CYS A 34 -1.04 7.21 3.46
C CYS A 34 0.41 7.31 3.95
N VAL A 35 1.37 7.62 3.07
CA VAL A 35 2.77 7.82 3.45
C VAL A 35 2.91 8.99 4.42
N LYS A 36 2.32 10.14 4.11
CA LYS A 36 2.34 11.32 5.01
C LYS A 36 1.71 11.03 6.36
N ALA A 37 0.60 10.30 6.40
CA ALA A 37 -0.04 9.90 7.64
C ALA A 37 0.86 8.96 8.46
N ALA A 38 1.50 7.98 7.81
CA ALA A 38 2.44 7.08 8.48
C ALA A 38 3.69 7.81 9.00
N GLU A 39 4.18 8.83 8.29
CA GLU A 39 5.26 9.71 8.78
C GLU A 39 4.82 10.55 9.98
N ALA A 40 3.60 11.09 9.97
CA ALA A 40 3.07 11.91 11.05
C ALA A 40 2.83 11.11 12.35
N LEU A 41 2.53 9.82 12.24
CA LEU A 41 2.29 8.92 13.37
C LEU A 41 3.57 8.32 13.97
N ALA A 42 4.69 8.34 13.23
CA ALA A 42 5.96 7.77 13.69
C ALA A 42 6.49 8.40 15.01
N PRO A 43 6.42 9.73 15.22
CA PRO A 43 6.79 10.36 16.50
C PRO A 43 5.93 9.91 17.69
N GLU A 44 4.72 9.41 17.44
CA GLU A 44 3.83 8.86 18.46
C GLU A 44 4.12 7.36 18.72
N GLY A 45 5.13 6.80 18.05
CA GLY A 45 5.56 5.41 18.20
C GLY A 45 4.80 4.41 17.35
N ILE A 46 3.95 4.87 16.42
CA ILE A 46 3.14 4.02 15.54
C ILE A 46 3.83 3.90 14.17
N GLU A 47 4.28 2.69 13.85
CA GLU A 47 5.00 2.38 12.62
C GLU A 47 4.12 1.65 11.61
N ALA A 48 3.47 2.41 10.72
CA ALA A 48 2.65 1.86 9.64
C ALA A 48 3.50 1.49 8.41
N GLU A 49 3.44 0.22 7.99
CA GLU A 49 3.94 -0.23 6.72
C GLU A 49 2.98 0.17 5.61
N VAL A 50 3.46 0.83 4.56
CA VAL A 50 2.63 1.31 3.45
C VAL A 50 3.01 0.56 2.18
N ILE A 51 2.02 -0.10 1.58
CA ILE A 51 2.13 -0.88 0.35
C ILE A 51 1.34 -0.17 -0.75
N ASP A 52 2.05 0.14 -1.84
CA ASP A 52 1.49 0.53 -3.12
C ASP A 52 1.17 -0.72 -3.95
N LEU A 53 -0.10 -0.93 -4.30
CA LEU A 53 -0.49 -2.09 -5.10
C LEU A 53 0.07 -2.05 -6.52
N ARG A 54 0.14 -0.87 -7.14
CA ARG A 54 0.48 -0.62 -8.56
C ARG A 54 -0.41 -1.29 -9.61
N SER A 55 -0.86 -2.51 -9.36
CA SER A 55 -1.77 -3.30 -10.19
C SER A 55 -2.96 -3.74 -9.34
N LEU A 56 -4.18 -3.48 -9.82
CA LEU A 56 -5.40 -3.99 -9.19
C LEU A 56 -5.71 -5.42 -9.64
N HIS A 57 -5.33 -5.80 -10.86
CA HIS A 57 -5.50 -7.16 -11.35
C HIS A 57 -4.43 -7.52 -12.41
N PRO A 58 -3.64 -8.59 -12.21
CA PRO A 58 -3.44 -9.28 -10.92
C PRO A 58 -2.81 -8.32 -9.89
N TYR A 59 -3.11 -8.52 -8.61
CA TYR A 59 -2.49 -7.77 -7.51
C TYR A 59 -1.56 -8.69 -6.72
N ASP A 60 -0.61 -8.09 -6.00
CA ASP A 60 0.41 -8.80 -5.25
C ASP A 60 -0.10 -9.28 -3.88
N TRP A 61 -0.88 -10.36 -3.88
CA TRP A 61 -1.43 -10.93 -2.65
C TRP A 61 -0.34 -11.43 -1.69
N THR A 62 0.74 -12.00 -2.21
CA THR A 62 1.84 -12.54 -1.39
C THR A 62 2.44 -11.46 -0.51
N ARG A 63 2.77 -10.29 -1.09
CA ARG A 63 3.33 -9.16 -0.35
C ARG A 63 2.38 -8.64 0.74
N ILE A 64 1.09 -8.52 0.41
CA ILE A 64 0.08 -8.07 1.39
C ILE A 64 -0.01 -9.07 2.54
N ALA A 65 -0.14 -10.35 2.24
CA ALA A 65 -0.30 -11.40 3.23
C ALA A 65 0.94 -11.55 4.14
N GLU A 66 2.15 -11.42 3.59
CA GLU A 66 3.39 -11.41 4.38
C GLU A 66 3.47 -10.21 5.33
N SER A 67 3.10 -9.02 4.84
CA SER A 67 3.03 -7.81 5.64
C SER A 67 2.04 -7.95 6.79
N VAL A 68 0.81 -8.37 6.50
CA VAL A 68 -0.25 -8.55 7.50
C VAL A 68 0.12 -9.62 8.53
N ARG A 69 0.79 -10.71 8.14
CA ARG A 69 1.28 -11.72 9.09
C ARG A 69 2.27 -11.14 10.11
N ARG A 70 3.04 -10.13 9.72
CA ARG A 70 4.02 -9.46 10.60
C ARG A 70 3.40 -8.37 11.46
N THR A 71 2.49 -7.57 10.90
CA THR A 71 1.89 -6.40 11.60
C THR A 71 0.63 -6.76 12.38
N GLY A 72 -0.07 -7.82 11.99
CA GLY A 72 -1.31 -8.30 12.60
C GLY A 72 -2.54 -7.44 12.30
N ARG A 73 -2.43 -6.37 11.48
CA ARG A 73 -3.51 -5.43 11.19
C ARG A 73 -3.45 -4.96 9.74
N LEU A 74 -4.62 -4.76 9.13
CA LEU A 74 -4.77 -4.27 7.76
C LEU A 74 -5.68 -3.04 7.73
N LEU A 75 -5.28 -2.03 6.96
CA LEU A 75 -6.10 -0.89 6.57
C LEU A 75 -6.01 -0.71 5.05
N CYS A 76 -7.14 -0.79 4.36
CA CYS A 76 -7.24 -0.50 2.93
C CYS A 76 -7.69 0.95 2.73
N VAL A 77 -7.00 1.70 1.87
CA VAL A 77 -7.33 3.11 1.58
C VAL A 77 -7.42 3.32 0.08
N ASN A 78 -8.61 3.66 -0.40
CA ASN A 78 -8.91 3.96 -1.80
C ASN A 78 -9.73 5.26 -1.91
N GLU A 79 -9.82 5.79 -3.13
CA GLU A 79 -10.61 6.99 -3.46
C GLU A 79 -12.02 6.64 -3.95
N ASP A 80 -12.30 5.34 -4.11
CA ASP A 80 -13.53 4.83 -4.67
C ASP A 80 -14.74 5.12 -3.77
N THR A 81 -15.94 4.85 -4.29
CA THR A 81 -17.16 4.87 -3.49
C THR A 81 -17.12 3.79 -2.41
N GLU A 82 -17.81 4.04 -1.30
CA GLU A 82 -17.82 3.11 -0.16
C GLU A 82 -18.25 1.69 -0.53
N ILE A 83 -19.19 1.54 -1.47
CA ILE A 83 -19.72 0.24 -1.90
C ILE A 83 -18.98 -0.21 -3.16
N THR A 84 -18.63 -1.50 -3.25
CA THR A 84 -17.97 -2.17 -4.40
C THR A 84 -16.55 -1.69 -4.72
N ASN A 85 -15.87 -1.04 -3.77
CA ASN A 85 -14.48 -0.66 -3.97
C ASN A 85 -13.54 -1.86 -3.87
N PHE A 86 -12.32 -1.69 -4.36
CA PHE A 86 -11.31 -2.74 -4.32
C PHE A 86 -10.91 -3.16 -2.89
N GLY A 87 -11.06 -2.26 -1.91
CA GLY A 87 -10.77 -2.56 -0.51
C GLY A 87 -11.68 -3.62 0.09
N GLU A 88 -12.94 -3.75 -0.39
CA GLU A 88 -13.85 -4.82 0.02
C GLU A 88 -13.42 -6.22 -0.47
N HIS A 89 -12.61 -6.27 -1.54
CA HIS A 89 -12.10 -7.53 -2.10
C HIS A 89 -10.90 -8.09 -1.34
N LEU A 90 -10.15 -7.23 -0.63
CA LEU A 90 -8.88 -7.55 0.06
C LEU A 90 -9.10 -8.05 1.49
#